data_AF-A0A840HPS7-F1
#
_entry.id   AF-A0A840HPS7-F1
#
_cell.length_a   1.000
_cell.length_b   1.000
_cell.length_c   1.000
_cell.angle_alpha   90.00
_cell.angle_beta   90.00
_cell.angle_gamma   90.00
#
_symmetry.space_group_name_H-M   'P 1'
#
loop_
_entity.id
_entity.type
_entity.pdbx_description
1 polymer ?
#
loop_
_entity_poly.entity_id
_entity_poly.type
_entity_poly.pdbx_seq_one_letter_code
_entity_poly.pdbx_strand_id
1 'polypeptide(L)'
;MSGCHLPALTPDIVHGKAPDSEFWKNFGPIRWRGRDGQEKQTKESVLNVKIIKQSHIGTDPAQGDVLRNRTVDTAGSELARAGHSSPGLGLDIDVCQRKADNTLDTIQLSDHAMQLYALALGAVVQSSIDEWLRSTGTVHAEIEGDRPNCLAAGFGYKARPLNGVWATAPFLHNGSVPTIYDLLSPVAERPKVLLLGEPSFDPVRVGIVARTAAPKGRTYDSKGYFILDTSRPANRNTGHEFSNDKHEGVIGPALSPEERNAIIEFLKSI
;
A
#
# COMPACT_ATOMS: atom_id res chain seq x y z
N MET A 1 14.06 -15.15 13.04
CA MET A 1 12.89 -14.26 12.99
C MET A 1 12.81 -13.69 11.59
N SER A 2 11.72 -13.88 10.86
CA SER A 2 11.55 -13.24 9.54
C SER A 2 11.21 -11.76 9.76
N GLY A 3 12.03 -10.87 9.21
CA GLY A 3 11.88 -9.42 9.37
C GLY A 3 10.56 -8.87 8.81
N CYS A 4 10.31 -7.56 9.03
CA CYS A 4 9.17 -6.87 8.43
C CYS A 4 9.28 -6.78 6.90
N HIS A 5 10.49 -6.63 6.38
CA HIS A 5 10.78 -6.59 4.95
C HIS A 5 11.33 -7.93 4.44
N LEU A 6 11.16 -8.15 3.14
CA LEU A 6 11.81 -9.22 2.41
C LEU A 6 13.34 -8.99 2.36
N PRO A 7 14.14 -10.04 2.14
CA PRO A 7 15.58 -9.89 1.89
C PRO A 7 15.85 -8.90 0.75
N ALA A 8 16.98 -8.19 0.80
CA ALA A 8 17.37 -7.29 -0.28
C ALA A 8 17.68 -8.08 -1.55
N LEU A 9 17.27 -7.54 -2.70
CA LEU A 9 17.67 -8.05 -4.01
C LEU A 9 19.08 -7.54 -4.32
N THR A 10 20.11 -8.30 -3.95
CA THR A 10 21.52 -7.91 -4.16
C THR A 10 21.94 -8.06 -5.64
N PRO A 11 23.04 -7.43 -6.08
CA PRO A 11 23.56 -7.61 -7.44
C PRO A 11 23.78 -9.07 -7.84
N ASP A 12 24.26 -9.91 -6.92
CA ASP A 12 24.45 -11.34 -7.18
C ASP A 12 23.12 -12.08 -7.43
N ILE A 13 22.05 -11.68 -6.74
CA ILE A 13 20.71 -12.22 -6.99
C ILE A 13 20.22 -11.76 -8.37
N VAL A 14 20.33 -10.46 -8.68
CA VAL A 14 19.89 -9.87 -9.96
C VAL A 14 20.63 -10.50 -11.15
N HIS A 15 21.93 -10.74 -11.02
CA HIS A 15 22.76 -11.33 -12.07
C HIS A 15 22.76 -12.88 -12.07
N GLY A 16 21.88 -13.52 -11.29
CA GLY A 16 21.73 -14.98 -11.26
C GLY A 16 22.92 -15.74 -10.65
N LYS A 17 23.81 -15.06 -9.93
CA LYS A 17 24.96 -15.65 -9.23
C LYS A 17 24.61 -16.24 -7.86
N ALA A 18 23.41 -15.93 -7.34
CA ALA A 18 22.88 -16.48 -6.09
C ALA A 18 21.51 -17.17 -6.32
N PRO A 19 21.47 -18.30 -7.06
CA PRO A 19 20.22 -19.00 -7.37
C PRO A 19 19.55 -19.61 -6.12
N ASP A 20 20.32 -19.94 -5.09
CA ASP A 20 19.82 -20.55 -3.84
C ASP A 20 19.44 -19.51 -2.77
N SER A 21 19.38 -18.22 -3.13
CA SER A 21 19.04 -17.15 -2.19
C SER A 21 17.65 -17.35 -1.57
N GLU A 22 17.55 -17.08 -0.25
CA GLU A 22 16.28 -17.02 0.49
C GLU A 22 15.27 -16.05 -0.14
N PHE A 23 15.72 -15.06 -0.91
CA PHE A 23 14.85 -14.15 -1.64
C PHE A 23 13.87 -14.90 -2.54
N TRP A 24 14.34 -15.91 -3.28
CA TRP A 24 13.54 -16.66 -4.24
C TRP A 24 12.45 -17.51 -3.58
N LYS A 25 12.60 -17.85 -2.30
CA LYS A 25 11.56 -18.58 -1.52
C LYS A 25 10.30 -17.75 -1.28
N ASN A 26 10.34 -16.45 -1.57
CA ASN A 26 9.19 -15.56 -1.45
C ASN A 26 8.35 -15.51 -2.73
N PHE A 27 8.67 -16.29 -3.75
CA PHE A 27 7.86 -16.43 -4.96
C PHE A 27 6.97 -17.67 -4.89
N GLY A 28 5.74 -17.54 -5.35
CA GLY A 28 4.83 -18.68 -5.49
C GLY A 28 3.63 -18.34 -6.36
N PRO A 29 2.86 -19.35 -6.81
CA PRO A 29 1.66 -19.10 -7.59
C PRO A 29 0.61 -18.43 -6.71
N ILE A 30 -0.25 -17.60 -7.32
CA ILE A 30 -1.47 -17.15 -6.68
C ILE A 30 -2.43 -18.34 -6.68
N ARG A 31 -2.96 -18.71 -5.51
CA ARG A 31 -3.96 -19.78 -5.34
C ARG A 31 -5.28 -19.19 -4.91
N TRP A 32 -6.37 -19.59 -5.55
CA TRP A 32 -7.71 -19.13 -5.21
C TRP A 32 -8.77 -20.20 -5.49
N ARG A 33 -9.95 -20.04 -4.91
CA ARG A 33 -11.10 -20.91 -5.14
C ARG A 33 -12.06 -20.27 -6.13
N GLY A 34 -12.48 -21.02 -7.14
CA GLY A 34 -13.56 -20.63 -8.06
C GLY A 34 -14.94 -20.69 -7.40
N ARG A 35 -15.96 -20.18 -8.08
CA ARG A 35 -17.36 -20.31 -7.64
C ARG A 35 -17.82 -21.78 -7.55
N ASP A 36 -17.24 -22.63 -8.38
CA ASP A 36 -17.43 -24.09 -8.39
C ASP A 36 -16.75 -24.80 -7.20
N GLY A 37 -16.05 -24.06 -6.34
CA GLY A 37 -15.30 -24.62 -5.22
C GLY A 37 -13.94 -25.21 -5.61
N GLN A 38 -13.57 -25.21 -6.90
CA GLN A 38 -12.30 -25.78 -7.34
C GLN A 38 -11.15 -24.83 -7.03
N GLU A 39 -10.03 -25.39 -6.57
CA GLU A 39 -8.79 -24.64 -6.41
C GLU A 39 -8.15 -24.39 -7.79
N LYS A 40 -7.81 -23.14 -8.05
CA LYS A 40 -7.09 -22.66 -9.22
C LYS A 40 -5.78 -22.04 -8.79
N GLN A 41 -4.79 -22.08 -9.68
CA GLN A 41 -3.51 -21.44 -9.44
C GLN A 41 -2.94 -20.84 -10.72
N THR A 42 -2.14 -19.77 -10.58
CA THR A 42 -1.40 -19.21 -11.72
C THR A 42 -0.30 -20.17 -12.16
N LYS A 43 -0.01 -20.19 -13.47
CA LYS A 43 1.14 -20.92 -14.01
C LYS A 43 2.46 -20.31 -13.53
N GLU A 44 2.50 -18.98 -13.45
CA GLU A 44 3.66 -18.21 -13.05
C GLU A 44 3.67 -17.99 -11.53
N SER A 45 4.88 -17.94 -10.97
CA SER A 45 5.09 -17.54 -9.58
C SER A 45 5.28 -16.03 -9.50
N VAL A 46 4.60 -15.39 -8.54
CA VAL A 46 4.72 -13.96 -8.26
C VAL A 46 5.34 -13.75 -6.88
N LEU A 47 5.87 -12.55 -6.65
CA LEU A 47 6.41 -12.19 -5.35
C LEU A 47 5.28 -12.06 -4.30
N ASN A 48 5.40 -12.84 -3.23
CA ASN A 48 4.51 -12.76 -2.08
C ASN A 48 4.90 -11.59 -1.18
N VAL A 49 4.24 -10.45 -1.37
CA VAL A 49 4.45 -9.26 -0.54
C VAL A 49 3.76 -9.43 0.82
N LYS A 50 4.51 -9.23 1.90
CA LYS A 50 4.01 -9.32 3.27
C LYS A 50 3.10 -8.12 3.58
N ILE A 51 1.88 -8.41 4.02
CA ILE A 51 0.98 -7.41 4.61
C ILE A 51 1.26 -7.33 6.11
N ILE A 52 1.67 -6.16 6.59
CA ILE A 52 1.91 -5.91 8.00
C ILE A 52 0.62 -5.37 8.61
N LYS A 53 0.13 -6.05 9.66
CA LYS A 53 -1.10 -5.65 10.37
C LYS A 53 -0.97 -4.24 10.91
N GLN A 54 -2.06 -3.48 10.84
CA GLN A 54 -2.13 -2.11 11.31
C GLN A 54 -1.69 -1.97 12.78
N SER A 55 -2.10 -2.88 13.65
CA SER A 55 -1.74 -2.88 15.08
C SER A 55 -0.26 -3.13 15.34
N HIS A 56 0.45 -3.76 14.40
CA HIS A 56 1.90 -3.94 14.50
C HIS A 56 2.65 -2.72 13.97
N ILE A 57 2.26 -2.20 12.79
CA ILE A 57 3.00 -1.13 12.13
C ILE A 57 2.68 0.27 12.67
N GLY A 58 1.47 0.52 13.18
CA GLY A 58 1.08 1.76 13.86
C GLY A 58 1.15 3.06 13.04
N THR A 59 1.30 2.96 11.71
CA THR A 59 1.28 4.13 10.81
C THR A 59 -0.13 4.71 10.71
N ASP A 60 -0.36 5.80 9.99
CA ASP A 60 -1.73 6.36 9.89
C ASP A 60 -2.75 5.29 9.43
N PRO A 61 -3.88 5.08 10.13
CA PRO A 61 -4.82 4.01 9.79
C PRO A 61 -5.81 4.37 8.69
N ALA A 62 -5.92 5.65 8.28
CA ALA A 62 -7.06 6.14 7.49
C ALA A 62 -7.25 5.39 6.17
N GLN A 63 -6.16 5.13 5.43
CA GLN A 63 -6.24 4.41 4.15
C GLN A 63 -6.66 2.94 4.35
N GLY A 64 -6.06 2.25 5.33
CA GLY A 64 -6.45 0.88 5.67
C GLY A 64 -7.90 0.78 6.14
N ASP A 65 -8.39 1.79 6.86
CA ASP A 65 -9.77 1.82 7.36
C ASP A 65 -10.80 1.95 6.23
N VAL A 66 -10.50 2.75 5.20
CA VAL A 66 -11.36 2.88 4.02
C VAL A 66 -11.59 1.53 3.33
N LEU A 67 -10.53 0.74 3.12
CA LEU A 67 -10.68 -0.56 2.46
C LEU A 67 -11.47 -1.56 3.32
N ARG A 68 -11.35 -1.49 4.64
CA ARG A 68 -12.02 -2.40 5.57
C ARG A 68 -13.49 -2.04 5.80
N ASN A 69 -13.80 -0.76 5.96
CA ASN A 69 -15.05 -0.31 6.57
C ASN A 69 -15.92 0.58 5.70
N ARG A 70 -15.35 1.31 4.73
CA ARG A 70 -16.13 2.25 3.94
C ARG A 70 -17.12 1.48 3.07
N THR A 71 -18.39 1.90 3.09
CA THR A 71 -19.40 1.44 2.15
C THR A 71 -19.73 2.53 1.14
N VAL A 72 -20.25 2.11 -0.01
CA VAL A 72 -20.74 2.96 -1.09
C VAL A 72 -22.04 2.38 -1.62
N ASP A 73 -22.92 3.25 -2.11
CA ASP A 73 -24.13 2.84 -2.80
C ASP A 73 -23.84 2.62 -4.29
N THR A 74 -23.88 1.37 -4.73
CA THR A 74 -23.78 1.04 -6.16
C THR A 74 -25.15 0.82 -6.80
N ALA A 75 -26.22 0.73 -6.01
CA ALA A 75 -27.59 0.52 -6.49
C ALA A 75 -28.30 1.82 -6.90
N GLY A 76 -27.74 3.00 -6.60
CA GLY A 76 -28.36 4.30 -6.89
C GLY A 76 -29.52 4.66 -5.95
N SER A 77 -29.60 3.99 -4.79
CA SER A 77 -30.67 4.11 -3.80
C SER A 77 -30.65 5.44 -3.02
N GLU A 78 -29.49 6.02 -2.73
CA GLU A 78 -29.36 7.29 -2.00
C GLU A 78 -29.85 8.48 -2.83
N LEU A 79 -29.52 8.51 -4.13
CA LEU A 79 -30.06 9.54 -5.03
C LEU A 79 -31.58 9.38 -5.18
N ALA A 80 -32.08 8.14 -5.21
CA ALA A 80 -33.52 7.87 -5.21
C ALA A 80 -34.22 8.47 -3.98
N ARG A 81 -33.59 8.42 -2.79
CA ARG A 81 -34.08 9.06 -1.56
C ARG A 81 -34.07 10.59 -1.64
N ALA A 82 -33.16 11.19 -2.41
CA ALA A 82 -33.13 12.62 -2.70
C ALA A 82 -34.08 13.04 -3.83
N GLY A 83 -35.03 12.18 -4.23
CA GLY A 83 -35.99 12.46 -5.29
C GLY A 83 -35.41 12.39 -6.71
N HIS A 84 -34.19 11.89 -6.87
CA HIS A 84 -33.52 11.74 -8.17
C HIS A 84 -33.41 10.26 -8.52
N SER A 85 -34.01 9.80 -9.62
CA SER A 85 -33.76 8.44 -10.10
C SER A 85 -32.36 8.34 -10.68
N SER A 86 -31.44 7.64 -9.99
CA SER A 86 -30.18 7.22 -10.59
C SER A 86 -30.25 5.72 -10.87
N PRO A 87 -29.91 5.26 -12.09
CA PRO A 87 -29.62 3.86 -12.26
C PRO A 87 -28.44 3.46 -11.36
N GLY A 88 -28.43 2.22 -10.89
CA GLY A 88 -27.25 1.61 -10.28
C GLY A 88 -26.10 1.47 -11.28
N LEU A 89 -24.95 1.02 -10.79
CA LEU A 89 -23.77 0.81 -11.64
C LEU A 89 -23.93 -0.39 -12.58
N GLY A 90 -24.94 -1.24 -12.37
CA GLY A 90 -25.19 -2.44 -13.16
C GLY A 90 -24.21 -3.56 -12.84
N LEU A 91 -23.71 -3.63 -11.60
CA LEU A 91 -22.78 -4.67 -11.20
C LEU A 91 -23.50 -6.03 -11.14
N ASP A 92 -22.97 -6.99 -11.88
CA ASP A 92 -23.25 -8.43 -11.77
C ASP A 92 -22.04 -9.20 -12.29
N ILE A 93 -21.02 -9.34 -11.45
CA ILE A 93 -19.69 -9.79 -11.87
C ILE A 93 -19.00 -10.62 -10.80
N ASP A 94 -18.18 -11.58 -11.23
CA ASP A 94 -17.32 -12.34 -10.34
C ASP A 94 -16.09 -11.51 -9.98
N VAL A 95 -15.84 -11.37 -8.68
CA VAL A 95 -14.63 -10.73 -8.14
C VAL A 95 -13.91 -11.68 -7.19
N CYS A 96 -12.61 -11.52 -7.06
CA CYS A 96 -11.85 -12.27 -6.06
C CYS A 96 -11.71 -11.45 -4.77
N GLN A 97 -11.91 -12.09 -3.62
CA GLN A 97 -11.74 -11.49 -2.30
C GLN A 97 -10.71 -12.27 -1.49
N ARG A 98 -9.84 -11.54 -0.77
CA ARG A 98 -9.02 -12.13 0.30
C ARG A 98 -9.81 -12.20 1.61
N LYS A 99 -9.99 -13.40 2.14
CA LYS A 99 -10.62 -13.67 3.44
C LYS A 99 -9.66 -13.43 4.61
N ALA A 100 -10.22 -13.42 5.82
CA ALA A 100 -9.47 -13.19 7.06
C ALA A 100 -8.38 -14.26 7.33
N ASP A 101 -8.58 -15.48 6.85
CA ASP A 101 -7.62 -16.59 6.91
C ASP A 101 -6.56 -16.54 5.77
N ASN A 102 -6.54 -15.46 4.99
CA ASN A 102 -5.69 -15.24 3.81
C ASN A 102 -6.01 -16.11 2.58
N THR A 103 -7.07 -16.92 2.60
CA THR A 103 -7.55 -17.60 1.40
C THR A 103 -8.14 -16.58 0.41
N LEU A 104 -8.08 -16.92 -0.88
CA LEU A 104 -8.62 -16.12 -1.97
C LEU A 104 -9.81 -16.86 -2.56
N ASP A 105 -10.98 -16.24 -2.57
CA ASP A 105 -12.20 -16.86 -3.07
C ASP A 105 -12.87 -15.95 -4.10
N THR A 106 -13.41 -16.57 -5.14
CA THR A 106 -14.28 -15.90 -6.11
C THR A 106 -15.67 -15.76 -5.52
N ILE A 107 -16.20 -14.55 -5.53
CA ILE A 107 -17.55 -14.23 -5.09
C ILE A 107 -18.29 -13.54 -6.24
N GLN A 108 -19.60 -13.78 -6.35
CA GLN A 108 -20.45 -12.95 -7.20
C GLN A 108 -20.75 -11.65 -6.46
N LEU A 109 -20.56 -10.52 -7.12
CA LEU A 109 -20.95 -9.21 -6.62
C LEU A 109 -22.04 -8.62 -7.50
N SER A 110 -23.12 -8.19 -6.87
CA SER A 110 -24.20 -7.46 -7.51
C SER A 110 -24.42 -6.12 -6.82
N ASP A 111 -25.14 -5.20 -7.47
CA ASP A 111 -25.41 -3.88 -6.90
C ASP A 111 -26.07 -3.91 -5.52
N HIS A 112 -25.59 -3.04 -4.61
CA HIS A 112 -26.10 -2.95 -3.25
C HIS A 112 -25.99 -1.52 -2.69
N ALA A 113 -26.96 -1.14 -1.86
CA ALA A 113 -27.03 0.21 -1.26
C ALA A 113 -25.91 0.50 -0.26
N MET A 114 -25.31 -0.54 0.32
CA MET A 114 -24.18 -0.45 1.26
C MET A 114 -23.09 -1.43 0.86
N GLN A 115 -22.62 -1.34 -0.37
CA GLN A 115 -21.56 -2.21 -0.87
C GLN A 115 -20.22 -1.84 -0.22
N LEU A 116 -19.43 -2.82 0.22
CA LEU A 116 -18.08 -2.55 0.72
C LEU A 116 -17.25 -1.91 -0.39
N TYR A 117 -16.66 -0.74 -0.13
CA TYR A 117 -15.89 0.04 -1.10
C TYR A 117 -14.80 -0.79 -1.79
N ALA A 118 -14.08 -1.63 -1.04
CA ALA A 118 -13.05 -2.48 -1.61
C ALA A 118 -13.58 -3.47 -2.66
N LEU A 119 -14.77 -4.05 -2.45
CA LEU A 119 -15.38 -4.97 -3.39
C LEU A 119 -16.01 -4.24 -4.58
N ALA A 120 -16.67 -3.10 -4.32
CA ALA A 120 -17.19 -2.24 -5.39
C ALA A 120 -16.08 -1.78 -6.33
N LEU A 121 -14.93 -1.35 -5.77
CA LEU A 121 -13.75 -0.99 -6.54
C LEU A 121 -13.26 -2.16 -7.41
N GLY A 122 -13.16 -3.36 -6.83
CA GLY A 122 -12.78 -4.56 -7.57
C GLY A 122 -13.72 -4.87 -8.73
N ALA A 123 -15.03 -4.79 -8.50
CA ALA A 123 -16.05 -5.05 -9.51
C ALA A 123 -16.03 -4.02 -10.64
N VAL A 124 -15.91 -2.73 -10.32
CA VAL A 124 -15.85 -1.67 -11.35
C VAL A 124 -14.58 -1.77 -12.18
N VAL A 125 -13.44 -2.07 -11.54
CA VAL A 125 -12.17 -2.30 -12.26
C VAL A 125 -12.30 -3.51 -13.17
N GLN A 126 -12.80 -4.65 -12.68
CA GLN A 126 -12.97 -5.85 -13.50
C GLN A 126 -13.94 -5.60 -14.65
N SER A 127 -15.08 -4.94 -14.41
CA SER A 127 -16.05 -4.61 -15.45
C SER A 127 -15.44 -3.73 -16.55
N SER A 128 -14.58 -2.78 -16.17
CA SER A 128 -13.88 -1.91 -17.13
C SER A 128 -12.87 -2.70 -17.97
N ILE A 129 -12.15 -3.63 -17.35
CA ILE A 129 -11.21 -4.53 -18.03
C ILE A 129 -11.96 -5.43 -19.02
N ASP A 130 -13.02 -6.10 -18.56
CA ASP A 130 -13.82 -7.02 -19.36
C ASP A 130 -14.42 -6.31 -20.58
N GLU A 131 -14.93 -5.10 -20.40
CA GLU A 131 -15.44 -4.28 -21.51
C GLU A 131 -14.33 -3.89 -22.50
N TRP A 132 -13.16 -3.49 -22.00
CA TRP A 132 -12.02 -3.16 -22.86
C TRP A 132 -11.56 -4.38 -23.67
N LEU A 133 -11.40 -5.54 -23.04
CA LEU A 133 -11.04 -6.80 -23.69
C LEU A 133 -12.09 -7.19 -24.75
N ARG A 134 -13.38 -7.12 -24.41
CA ARG A 134 -14.49 -7.39 -25.32
C ARG A 134 -14.49 -6.46 -26.52
N SER A 135 -14.30 -5.16 -26.31
CA SER A 135 -14.33 -4.15 -27.37
C SER A 135 -13.13 -4.26 -28.33
N THR A 136 -11.99 -4.77 -27.84
CA THR A 136 -10.76 -4.94 -28.62
C THR A 136 -10.60 -6.34 -29.21
N GLY A 137 -11.42 -7.31 -28.78
CA GLY A 137 -11.26 -8.73 -29.15
C GLY A 137 -10.03 -9.38 -28.52
N THR A 138 -9.46 -8.77 -27.47
CA THR A 138 -8.26 -9.26 -26.79
C THR A 138 -8.61 -10.41 -25.85
N VAL A 139 -7.80 -11.48 -25.84
CA VAL A 139 -8.02 -12.63 -24.95
C VAL A 139 -7.43 -12.35 -23.57
N HIS A 140 -8.26 -12.48 -22.52
CA HIS A 140 -7.89 -12.20 -21.13
C HIS A 140 -6.59 -12.91 -20.68
N ALA A 141 -6.45 -14.20 -21.01
CA ALA A 141 -5.28 -15.00 -20.63
C ALA A 141 -3.96 -14.49 -21.20
N GLU A 142 -3.99 -13.84 -22.38
CA GLU A 142 -2.78 -13.33 -23.05
C GLU A 142 -2.22 -12.07 -22.37
N ILE A 143 -3.08 -11.29 -21.71
CA ILE A 143 -2.69 -10.05 -21.02
C ILE A 143 -2.48 -10.31 -19.52
N GLU A 144 -3.42 -11.01 -18.90
CA GLU A 144 -3.45 -11.13 -17.44
C GLU A 144 -2.74 -12.37 -16.91
N GLY A 145 -2.49 -13.39 -17.75
CA GLY A 145 -1.86 -14.64 -17.31
C GLY A 145 -2.69 -15.37 -16.24
N ASP A 146 -4.02 -15.34 -16.39
CA ASP A 146 -5.01 -15.94 -15.49
C ASP A 146 -5.00 -15.42 -14.04
N ARG A 147 -4.35 -14.28 -13.78
CA ARG A 147 -4.30 -13.69 -12.43
C ARG A 147 -5.68 -13.15 -12.04
N PRO A 148 -6.28 -13.61 -10.92
CA PRO A 148 -7.54 -13.04 -10.47
C PRO A 148 -7.36 -11.62 -9.92
N ASN A 149 -8.32 -10.73 -10.20
CA ASN A 149 -8.40 -9.40 -9.60
C ASN A 149 -8.85 -9.50 -8.13
N CYS A 150 -7.93 -9.90 -7.26
CA CYS A 150 -8.22 -10.13 -5.84
C CYS A 150 -8.05 -8.86 -5.00
N LEU A 151 -9.15 -8.42 -4.38
CA LEU A 151 -9.16 -7.27 -3.49
C LEU A 151 -9.01 -7.74 -2.04
N ALA A 152 -8.05 -7.13 -1.34
CA ALA A 152 -7.82 -7.36 0.08
C ALA A 152 -8.41 -6.20 0.90
N ALA A 153 -9.58 -6.41 1.48
CA ALA A 153 -10.21 -5.50 2.46
C ALA A 153 -9.56 -5.63 3.86
N GLY A 154 -8.23 -5.78 3.90
CA GLY A 154 -7.47 -5.99 5.12
C GLY A 154 -7.16 -4.68 5.85
N PHE A 155 -6.77 -4.78 7.12
CA PHE A 155 -6.33 -3.64 7.93
C PHE A 155 -4.82 -3.71 8.17
N GLY A 156 -4.05 -3.17 7.23
CA GLY A 156 -2.61 -3.18 7.26
C GLY A 156 -1.98 -2.66 5.97
N TYR A 157 -0.66 -2.63 5.93
CA TYR A 157 0.11 -2.06 4.81
C TYR A 157 1.13 -3.04 4.26
N LYS A 158 1.34 -2.97 2.95
CA LYS A 158 2.36 -3.76 2.23
C LYS A 158 3.75 -3.30 2.67
N ALA A 159 4.58 -4.22 3.16
CA ALA A 159 6.01 -3.98 3.28
C ALA A 159 6.65 -4.12 1.89
N ARG A 160 6.81 -2.99 1.20
CA ARG A 160 7.42 -2.96 -0.14
C ARG A 160 8.88 -3.43 -0.09
N PRO A 161 9.40 -4.04 -1.18
CA PRO A 161 10.84 -4.23 -1.34
C PRO A 161 11.58 -2.90 -1.14
N LEU A 162 12.77 -2.97 -0.54
CA LEU A 162 13.57 -1.79 -0.22
C LEU A 162 14.52 -1.37 -1.36
N ASN A 163 14.62 -2.17 -2.42
CA ASN A 163 15.42 -1.84 -3.59
C ASN A 163 14.95 -0.52 -4.22
N GLY A 164 15.88 0.40 -4.42
CA GLY A 164 15.60 1.75 -4.93
C GLY A 164 14.87 2.68 -3.96
N VAL A 165 14.66 2.27 -2.70
CA VAL A 165 13.91 3.09 -1.72
C VAL A 165 14.54 4.46 -1.50
N TRP A 166 15.86 4.58 -1.69
CA TRP A 166 16.59 5.84 -1.59
C TRP A 166 16.07 6.93 -2.55
N ALA A 167 15.38 6.55 -3.63
CA ALA A 167 14.85 7.47 -4.64
C ALA A 167 13.33 7.73 -4.52
N THR A 168 12.65 7.15 -3.52
CA THR A 168 11.17 7.18 -3.44
C THR A 168 10.62 8.04 -2.30
N ALA A 169 11.40 9.00 -1.82
CA ALA A 169 10.92 9.94 -0.82
C ALA A 169 9.73 10.77 -1.35
N PRO A 170 8.78 11.17 -0.49
CA PRO A 170 8.71 10.90 0.95
C PRO A 170 8.24 9.48 1.31
N PHE A 171 8.45 9.09 2.56
CA PHE A 171 8.24 7.74 3.07
C PHE A 171 6.93 7.57 3.85
N LEU A 172 6.61 6.31 4.15
CA LEU A 172 5.30 5.79 4.57
C LEU A 172 4.25 5.85 3.44
N HIS A 173 3.09 5.24 3.66
CA HIS A 173 2.04 5.13 2.63
C HIS A 173 1.40 6.49 2.29
N ASN A 174 1.49 7.47 3.20
CA ASN A 174 0.91 8.81 3.07
C ASN A 174 1.97 9.91 2.82
N GLY A 175 3.25 9.54 2.61
CA GLY A 175 4.32 10.50 2.33
C GLY A 175 4.61 11.48 3.48
N SER A 176 4.36 11.08 4.72
CA SER A 176 4.45 11.96 5.91
C SER A 176 5.84 12.03 6.55
N VAL A 177 6.81 11.27 6.04
CA VAL A 177 8.20 11.26 6.56
C VAL A 177 9.17 11.67 5.44
N PRO A 178 9.97 12.73 5.59
CA PRO A 178 10.68 13.33 4.45
C PRO A 178 11.92 12.56 4.02
N THR A 179 12.67 12.00 4.97
CA THR A 179 13.95 11.33 4.71
C THR A 179 14.01 9.95 5.37
N ILE A 180 14.88 9.06 4.88
CA ILE A 180 15.14 7.76 5.51
C ILE A 180 15.68 7.99 6.93
N TYR A 181 16.53 8.99 7.12
CA TYR A 181 17.04 9.33 8.45
C TYR A 181 15.90 9.65 9.42
N ASP A 182 14.89 10.45 9.02
CA ASP A 182 13.71 10.73 9.85
C ASP A 182 12.89 9.45 10.12
N LEU A 183 12.78 8.55 9.13
CA LEU A 183 12.05 7.29 9.29
C LEU A 183 12.69 6.38 10.34
N LEU A 184 14.02 6.32 10.36
CA LEU A 184 14.82 5.55 11.32
C LEU A 184 14.98 6.25 12.68
N SER A 185 14.57 7.52 12.77
CA SER A 185 14.57 8.29 14.02
C SER A 185 13.27 8.06 14.80
N PRO A 186 13.29 8.23 16.14
CA PRO A 186 12.09 8.24 16.96
C PRO A 186 11.01 9.19 16.41
N VAL A 187 9.73 8.87 16.59
CA VAL A 187 8.61 9.68 16.05
C VAL A 187 8.63 11.11 16.59
N ALA A 188 9.17 11.31 17.81
CA ALA A 188 9.35 12.62 18.42
C ALA A 188 10.31 13.53 17.63
N GLU A 189 11.28 12.97 16.92
CA GLU A 189 12.27 13.71 16.12
C GLU A 189 11.77 14.01 14.69
N ARG A 190 10.69 13.34 14.24
CA ARG A 190 10.17 13.49 12.87
C ARG A 190 9.57 14.88 12.64
N PRO A 191 9.86 15.54 11.49
CA PRO A 191 9.24 16.80 11.13
C PRO A 191 7.71 16.74 11.15
N LYS A 192 7.07 17.74 11.74
CA LYS A 192 5.59 17.82 11.83
C LYS A 192 4.93 18.47 10.62
N VAL A 193 5.72 19.18 9.82
CA VAL A 193 5.25 19.86 8.61
C VAL A 193 6.23 19.61 7.48
N LEU A 194 5.70 19.23 6.32
CA LEU A 194 6.45 18.96 5.11
C LEU A 194 5.85 19.77 3.96
N LEU A 195 6.71 20.23 3.04
CA LEU A 195 6.26 20.82 1.77
C LEU A 195 6.38 19.77 0.68
N LEU A 196 5.25 19.37 0.09
CA LEU A 196 5.21 18.43 -1.02
C LEU A 196 5.22 19.17 -2.36
N GLY A 197 5.97 18.62 -3.31
CA GLY A 197 6.16 19.20 -4.65
C GLY A 197 7.41 20.07 -4.81
N GLU A 198 8.15 20.33 -3.73
CA GLU A 198 9.45 20.99 -3.78
C GLU A 198 10.54 19.95 -4.15
N PRO A 199 11.37 20.20 -5.18
CA PRO A 199 12.25 19.18 -5.74
C PRO A 199 13.62 19.07 -5.05
N SER A 200 13.84 19.67 -3.87
CA SER A 200 15.15 19.62 -3.22
C SER A 200 15.37 18.28 -2.51
N PHE A 201 16.48 17.62 -2.84
CA PHE A 201 16.87 16.33 -2.29
C PHE A 201 18.05 16.47 -1.33
N ASP A 202 17.97 15.83 -0.17
CA ASP A 202 19.07 15.69 0.80
C ASP A 202 19.76 14.33 0.59
N PRO A 203 20.98 14.27 0.04
CA PRO A 203 21.70 13.03 -0.20
C PRO A 203 22.31 12.39 1.06
N VAL A 204 22.41 13.15 2.15
CA VAL A 204 22.97 12.68 3.43
C VAL A 204 21.88 11.95 4.20
N ARG A 205 20.71 12.59 4.38
CA ARG A 205 19.56 11.99 5.08
C ARG A 205 18.70 11.09 4.20
N VAL A 206 18.89 11.19 2.88
CA VAL A 206 18.20 10.46 1.81
C VAL A 206 16.70 10.75 1.78
N GLY A 207 16.32 11.82 1.09
CA GLY A 207 14.93 12.16 0.80
C GLY A 207 14.72 13.62 0.49
N ILE A 208 13.51 14.13 0.70
CA ILE A 208 13.20 15.54 0.44
C ILE A 208 13.67 16.43 1.60
N VAL A 209 14.09 17.66 1.29
CA VAL A 209 14.47 18.64 2.32
C VAL A 209 13.22 19.07 3.09
N ALA A 210 13.13 18.65 4.36
CA ALA A 210 12.06 19.08 5.25
C ALA A 210 12.22 20.57 5.59
N ARG A 211 11.22 21.38 5.26
CA ARG A 211 11.14 22.77 5.74
C ARG A 211 10.11 22.84 6.85
N THR A 212 10.54 23.23 8.03
CA THR A 212 9.64 23.53 9.16
C THR A 212 8.91 24.84 8.91
N ALA A 213 7.84 24.79 8.13
CA ALA A 213 6.92 25.92 8.02
C ALA A 213 5.88 25.83 9.15
N ALA A 214 5.58 26.96 9.81
CA ALA A 214 4.41 27.04 10.68
C ALA A 214 3.15 26.98 9.80
N PRO A 215 2.27 25.97 9.94
CA PRO A 215 1.07 25.89 9.13
C PRO A 215 0.08 26.90 9.70
N LYS A 216 0.05 28.13 9.15
CA LYS A 216 -0.96 29.15 9.50
C LYS A 216 -2.30 28.88 8.80
N GLY A 217 -2.83 27.66 8.94
CA GLY A 217 -4.12 27.27 8.35
C GLY A 217 -4.17 27.33 6.81
N ARG A 218 -3.01 27.30 6.13
CA ARG A 218 -2.92 27.32 4.67
C ARG A 218 -2.71 25.91 4.13
N THR A 219 -3.33 25.61 2.99
CA THR A 219 -3.13 24.37 2.25
C THR A 219 -1.84 24.40 1.42
N TYR A 220 -1.43 25.60 0.98
CA TYR A 220 -0.25 25.80 0.14
C TYR A 220 0.64 26.92 0.70
N ASP A 221 1.95 26.82 0.47
CA ASP A 221 2.89 27.89 0.79
C ASP A 221 2.83 29.03 -0.26
N SER A 222 3.69 30.05 -0.13
CA SER A 222 3.72 31.17 -1.07
C SER A 222 4.23 30.80 -2.47
N LYS A 223 4.81 29.61 -2.65
CA LYS A 223 5.31 29.09 -3.93
C LYS A 223 4.34 28.08 -4.56
N GLY A 224 3.22 27.77 -3.89
CA GLY A 224 2.21 26.82 -4.36
C GLY A 224 2.48 25.37 -3.95
N TYR A 225 3.48 25.10 -3.11
CA TYR A 225 3.74 23.74 -2.61
C TYR A 225 2.74 23.36 -1.54
N PHE A 226 2.30 22.10 -1.55
CA PHE A 226 1.31 21.60 -0.60
C PHE A 226 1.92 21.47 0.80
N ILE A 227 1.24 21.99 1.81
CA ILE A 227 1.64 21.91 3.21
C ILE A 227 1.02 20.66 3.82
N LEU A 228 1.83 19.62 4.00
CA LEU A 228 1.44 18.43 4.75
C LEU A 228 1.69 18.65 6.24
N ASP A 229 0.61 18.75 7.02
CA ASP A 229 0.62 18.82 8.48
C ASP A 229 0.32 17.45 9.08
N THR A 230 1.30 16.86 9.79
CA THR A 230 1.22 15.50 10.32
C THR A 230 0.38 15.39 11.59
N SER A 231 -0.14 16.51 12.13
CA SER A 231 -1.10 16.50 13.23
C SER A 231 -2.52 16.14 12.77
N ARG A 232 -2.79 16.26 11.46
CA ARG A 232 -4.11 15.99 10.89
C ARG A 232 -4.33 14.49 10.67
N PRO A 233 -5.57 13.98 10.84
CA PRO A 233 -5.92 12.63 10.43
C PRO A 233 -5.57 12.37 8.94
N ALA A 234 -5.21 11.14 8.60
CA ALA A 234 -4.68 10.71 7.29
C ALA A 234 -3.25 11.16 6.98
N ASN A 235 -2.70 12.15 7.69
CA ASN A 235 -1.35 12.67 7.47
C ASN A 235 -0.36 12.27 8.57
N ARG A 236 -0.75 11.43 9.54
CA ARG A 236 0.11 11.11 10.69
C ARG A 236 1.41 10.48 10.23
N ASN A 237 2.51 10.89 10.87
CA ASN A 237 3.86 10.37 10.69
C ASN A 237 4.27 9.39 11.81
N THR A 238 3.29 8.75 12.46
CA THR A 238 3.49 7.78 13.54
C THR A 238 3.82 6.39 13.00
N GLY A 239 4.18 5.47 13.90
CA GLY A 239 4.41 4.07 13.57
C GLY A 239 5.68 3.83 12.76
N HIS A 240 5.94 2.55 12.46
CA HIS A 240 7.24 2.10 11.95
C HIS A 240 8.36 2.72 12.80
N GLU A 241 8.24 2.58 14.12
CA GLU A 241 9.07 3.29 15.08
C GLU A 241 10.16 2.37 15.65
N PHE A 242 11.34 2.95 15.81
CA PHE A 242 12.49 2.37 16.49
C PHE A 242 12.64 3.08 17.84
N SER A 243 12.15 2.46 18.91
CA SER A 243 12.11 3.04 20.26
C SER A 243 12.32 1.97 21.32
N ASN A 244 12.82 2.39 22.48
CA ASN A 244 12.92 1.53 23.66
C ASN A 244 11.60 1.46 24.44
N ASP A 245 10.67 2.38 24.17
CA ASP A 245 9.32 2.34 24.71
C ASP A 245 8.50 1.27 23.99
N LYS A 246 7.68 0.51 24.73
CA LYS A 246 6.84 -0.53 24.15
C LYS A 246 5.40 -0.03 23.99
N HIS A 247 5.02 0.25 22.75
CA HIS A 247 3.63 0.56 22.38
C HIS A 247 3.34 0.13 20.94
N GLU A 248 2.07 0.23 20.52
CA GLU A 248 1.68 -0.06 19.14
C GLU A 248 2.50 0.80 18.15
N GLY A 249 2.97 0.17 17.08
CA GLY A 249 3.78 0.83 16.05
C GLY A 249 5.29 0.82 16.28
N VAL A 250 5.77 0.37 17.44
CA VAL A 250 7.20 0.12 17.68
C VAL A 250 7.58 -1.24 17.11
N ILE A 251 8.47 -1.24 16.12
CA ILE A 251 8.88 -2.42 15.36
C ILE A 251 10.30 -2.90 15.68
N GLY A 252 11.05 -2.13 16.47
CA GLY A 252 12.42 -2.44 16.87
C GLY A 252 12.93 -1.49 17.96
N PRO A 253 14.10 -1.79 18.54
CA PRO A 253 14.73 -0.93 19.55
C PRO A 253 15.14 0.41 18.95
N ALA A 254 15.42 1.40 19.80
CA ALA A 254 15.97 2.68 19.36
C ALA A 254 17.33 2.49 18.67
N LEU A 255 17.53 3.18 17.54
CA LEU A 255 18.77 3.15 16.78
C LEU A 255 19.67 4.34 17.12
N SER A 256 20.96 4.12 17.30
CA SER A 256 21.95 5.19 17.41
C SER A 256 22.10 5.95 16.08
N PRO A 257 22.61 7.20 16.09
CA PRO A 257 22.90 7.93 14.85
C PRO A 257 23.81 7.15 13.88
N GLU A 258 24.80 6.42 14.41
CA GLU A 258 25.72 5.59 13.63
C GLU A 258 24.99 4.41 12.98
N GLU A 259 24.11 3.72 13.72
CA GLU A 259 23.28 2.64 13.18
C GLU A 259 22.34 3.14 12.08
N ARG A 260 21.70 4.30 12.30
CA ARG A 260 20.84 4.95 11.28
C ARG A 260 21.62 5.22 10.00
N ASN A 261 22.83 5.77 10.12
CA ASN A 261 23.70 6.05 8.98
C ASN A 261 24.18 4.77 8.28
N ALA A 262 24.54 3.73 9.03
CA ALA A 262 24.93 2.44 8.47
C ALA A 262 23.78 1.80 7.66
N ILE A 263 22.55 1.85 8.17
CA ILE A 263 21.37 1.39 7.44
C ILE A 263 21.15 2.23 6.17
N ILE A 264 21.30 3.56 6.25
CA ILE A 264 21.17 4.44 5.08
C ILE A 264 22.19 4.06 3.98
N GLU A 265 23.46 3.86 4.33
CA GLU A 265 24.48 3.45 3.35
C GLU A 265 24.18 2.09 2.74
N PHE A 266 23.65 1.15 3.54
CA PHE A 266 23.15 -0.12 3.00
C PHE A 266 21.98 0.09 2.01
N LEU A 267 21.00 0.93 2.36
CA LEU A 267 19.84 1.19 1.51
C LEU A 267 20.20 1.93 0.21
N LYS A 268 21.28 2.71 0.18
CA LYS A 268 21.82 3.33 -1.05
C LYS A 268 22.41 2.29 -2.02
N SER A 269 22.79 1.12 -1.52
CA SER A 269 23.43 0.06 -2.32
C SER A 269 22.45 -0.88 -3.02
N ILE A 270 21.14 -0.76 -2.75
CA ILE A 270 20.10 -1.68 -3.22
C ILE A 270 18.99 -0.99 -4.02
#